data_AF-A0A4R9VH56-F1
#
_entry.id   AF-A0A4R9VH56-F1
#
_cell.length_a   1.000
_cell.length_b   1.000
_cell.length_c   1.000
_cell.angle_alpha   90.00
_cell.angle_beta   90.00
_cell.angle_gamma   90.00
#
_symmetry.space_group_name_H-M   'P 1'
#
loop_
_entity.id
_entity.type
_entity.pdbx_description
1 polymer ?
#
loop_
_entity_poly.entity_id
_entity_poly.type
_entity_poly.pdbx_seq_one_letter_code
_entity_poly.pdbx_strand_id
1 'polypeptide(L)'
;MATKLITNEFVAMLDYQKLAGDLTQRTQGIISVYLVSFANFGTVGIIVGAIKGFSDAQGNKVASFALRLLLGSTLASIISASIVGLVL
;
A
#
# COMPACT_ATOMS: atom_id res chain seq x y z
N MET A 1 2.93 5.88 -7.38
CA MET A 1 3.01 5.67 -5.91
C MET A 1 1.95 6.47 -5.14
N ALA A 2 1.83 7.79 -5.34
CA ALA A 2 0.79 8.60 -4.68
C ALA A 2 -0.65 8.13 -4.98
N THR A 3 -0.93 7.77 -6.25
CA THR A 3 -2.23 7.19 -6.66
C THR A 3 -2.62 6.03 -5.75
N LYS A 4 -1.71 5.10 -5.48
CA LYS A 4 -1.96 3.95 -4.60
C LYS A 4 -2.41 4.37 -3.19
N LEU A 5 -1.71 5.34 -2.58
CA LEU A 5 -2.01 5.77 -1.20
C LEU A 5 -3.36 6.46 -1.08
N ILE A 6 -3.70 7.29 -2.08
CA ILE A 6 -4.91 8.11 -2.10
C ILE A 6 -6.13 7.30 -2.55
N THR A 7 -5.96 6.45 -3.56
CA THR A 7 -6.99 5.56 -4.08
C THR A 7 -6.75 4.13 -3.57
N ASN A 8 -6.16 3.27 -4.39
CA ASN A 8 -5.76 1.91 -4.04
C ASN A 8 -4.74 1.36 -5.06
N GLU A 9 -4.21 0.19 -4.75
CA GLU A 9 -3.29 -0.58 -5.57
C GLU A 9 -3.83 -0.93 -6.96
N PHE A 10 -5.11 -1.26 -7.10
CA PHE A 10 -5.69 -1.61 -8.41
C PHE A 10 -5.69 -0.43 -9.38
N VAL A 11 -6.09 0.76 -8.92
CA VAL A 11 -6.04 1.98 -9.74
C VAL A 11 -4.59 2.30 -10.13
N ALA A 12 -3.66 2.17 -9.19
CA ALA A 12 -2.25 2.38 -9.47
C ALA A 12 -1.66 1.34 -10.45
N MET A 13 -2.15 0.09 -10.42
CA MET A 13 -1.75 -0.96 -11.37
C MET A 13 -2.25 -0.67 -12.78
N LEU A 14 -3.46 -0.10 -12.94
CA LEU A 14 -3.97 0.32 -14.25
C LEU A 14 -3.11 1.42 -14.88
N ASP A 15 -2.62 2.37 -14.08
CA ASP A 15 -1.70 3.40 -14.57
C ASP A 15 -0.30 2.82 -14.87
N TYR A 16 0.18 1.88 -14.05
CA TYR A 16 1.44 1.19 -14.29
C TYR A 16 1.43 0.38 -15.59
N GLN A 17 0.34 -0.33 -15.91
CA GLN A 17 0.21 -1.11 -17.14
C GLN A 17 0.45 -0.28 -18.41
N LYS A 18 0.09 1.00 -18.40
CA LYS A 18 0.28 1.92 -19.54
C LYS A 18 1.76 2.26 -19.78
N LEU A 19 2.60 2.13 -18.76
CA LEU A 19 4.03 2.51 -18.77
C LEU A 19 4.96 1.31 -18.73
N ALA A 20 4.47 0.13 -18.33
CA ALA A 20 5.29 -1.05 -18.05
C ALA A 20 6.18 -1.46 -19.23
N GLY A 21 5.69 -1.33 -20.46
CA GLY A 21 6.42 -1.69 -21.68
C GLY A 21 7.70 -0.86 -21.92
N ASP A 22 7.76 0.36 -21.38
CA ASP A 22 8.89 1.28 -21.57
C ASP A 22 9.94 1.18 -20.45
N LEU A 23 9.69 0.33 -19.44
CA LEU A 23 10.52 0.20 -18.25
C LEU A 23 11.43 -1.03 -18.34
N THR A 24 12.62 -0.94 -17.73
CA THR A 24 13.52 -2.09 -17.59
C THR A 24 12.88 -3.19 -16.75
N GLN A 25 13.26 -4.45 -16.98
CA GLN A 25 12.78 -5.59 -16.17
C GLN A 25 13.00 -5.39 -14.67
N ARG A 26 14.14 -4.79 -14.28
CA ARG A 26 14.43 -4.45 -12.89
C ARG A 26 13.43 -3.45 -12.32
N THR A 27 13.16 -2.36 -13.04
CA THR A 27 12.17 -1.35 -12.64
C THR A 27 10.76 -1.94 -12.55
N GLN A 28 10.39 -2.79 -13.51
CA GLN A 28 9.11 -3.49 -13.49
C GLN A 28 8.97 -4.37 -12.25
N GLY A 29 10.01 -5.14 -11.88
CA GLY A 29 10.03 -5.95 -10.67
C GLY A 29 9.85 -5.12 -9.39
N ILE A 30 10.61 -4.02 -9.26
CA ILE A 30 10.53 -3.11 -8.10
C ILE A 30 9.13 -2.52 -7.96
N ILE A 31 8.57 -1.96 -9.03
CA ILE A 31 7.25 -1.31 -8.99
C ILE A 31 6.15 -2.34 -8.73
N SER A 32 6.23 -3.52 -9.35
CA SER A 32 5.25 -4.58 -9.13
C SER A 32 5.19 -5.00 -7.66
N VAL A 33 6.35 -5.22 -7.02
CA VAL A 33 6.39 -5.58 -5.60
C VAL A 33 5.90 -4.45 -4.70
N TYR A 34 6.24 -3.19 -5.02
CA TYR A 34 5.69 -2.06 -4.28
C TYR A 34 4.16 -1.99 -4.39
N LEU A 35 3.60 -2.24 -5.58
CA LEU A 35 2.17 -2.12 -5.85
C LEU A 35 1.34 -3.22 -5.19
N VAL A 36 1.88 -4.44 -5.06
CA VAL A 36 1.19 -5.58 -4.43
C VAL A 36 1.19 -5.44 -2.89
N SER A 37 0.48 -4.43 -2.38
CA SER A 37 0.11 -4.33 -0.97
C SER A 37 -1.09 -3.39 -0.78
N PHE A 38 -1.92 -3.65 0.23
CA PHE A 38 -3.13 -2.87 0.53
C PHE A 38 -2.87 -1.63 1.41
N ALA A 39 -1.66 -1.05 1.35
CA ALA A 39 -1.32 0.14 2.12
C ALA A 39 -1.94 1.40 1.48
N ASN A 40 -3.13 1.80 1.92
CA ASN A 40 -3.84 3.01 1.50
C ASN A 40 -4.83 3.49 2.59
N PHE A 41 -5.34 4.73 2.47
CA PHE A 41 -6.28 5.28 3.45
C PHE A 41 -7.60 4.49 3.54
N GLY A 42 -8.08 3.96 2.41
CA GLY A 42 -9.28 3.13 2.35
C GLY A 42 -9.16 1.88 3.22
N THR A 43 -8.04 1.17 3.14
CA THR A 43 -7.76 -0.02 3.96
C THR A 43 -7.73 0.30 5.45
N VAL A 44 -7.17 1.44 5.85
CA VAL A 44 -7.20 1.88 7.25
C VAL A 44 -8.65 2.08 7.71
N GLY A 45 -9.49 2.70 6.88
CA GLY A 45 -10.92 2.84 7.13
C GLY A 45 -11.64 1.49 7.27
N ILE A 46 -11.34 0.54 6.39
CA ILE A 46 -11.89 -0.83 6.44
C ILE A 46 -11.52 -1.52 7.76
N ILE A 47 -10.25 -1.44 8.18
CA ILE A 47 -9.78 -2.05 9.44
C ILE A 47 -10.46 -1.40 10.65
N VAL A 48 -10.52 -0.07 10.69
CA VAL A 48 -11.18 0.66 11.78
C VAL A 48 -12.67 0.30 11.83
N GLY A 49 -13.36 0.28 10.69
CA GLY A 49 -14.78 -0.08 10.60
C GLY A 49 -15.04 -1.52 11.04
N ALA A 50 -14.22 -2.46 10.61
CA ALA A 50 -14.31 -3.86 11.02
C ALA A 50 -14.17 -4.01 12.55
N ILE A 51 -13.18 -3.34 13.15
CA ILE A 51 -12.95 -3.41 14.60
C ILE A 51 -14.09 -2.73 15.37
N LYS A 52 -14.61 -1.60 14.90
CA LYS A 52 -15.79 -0.96 15.51
C LYS A 52 -17.01 -1.88 15.50
N GLY A 53 -17.20 -2.69 14.46
CA GLY A 53 -18.24 -3.71 14.41
C GLY A 53 -18.19 -4.73 15.55
N PHE A 54 -17.02 -4.94 16.16
CA PHE A 54 -16.86 -5.77 17.37
C PHE A 54 -16.81 -4.95 18.66
N SER A 55 -16.15 -3.79 18.64
CA SER A 55 -15.96 -2.92 19.81
C SER A 55 -15.60 -1.49 19.39
N ASP A 56 -16.47 -0.54 19.72
CA ASP A 56 -16.26 0.88 19.44
C ASP A 56 -15.01 1.44 20.11
N ALA A 57 -14.75 1.05 21.36
CA ALA A 57 -13.57 1.49 22.11
C ALA A 57 -12.27 1.09 21.39
N GLN A 58 -12.21 -0.15 20.90
CA GLN A 58 -11.02 -0.67 20.23
C GLN A 58 -10.86 -0.08 18.84
N GLY A 59 -11.97 0.12 18.13
CA GLY A 59 -11.95 0.80 16.83
C GLY A 59 -11.47 2.24 16.94
N ASN A 60 -11.90 2.99 17.97
CA ASN A 60 -11.40 4.34 18.24
C ASN A 60 -9.92 4.34 18.63
N LYS A 61 -9.47 3.35 19.41
CA LYS A 61 -8.05 3.19 19.72
C LYS A 61 -7.24 2.98 18.44
N VAL A 62 -7.65 2.08 17.54
CA VAL A 62 -6.96 1.82 16.27
C VAL A 62 -6.98 3.04 15.35
N ALA A 63 -8.10 3.76 15.28
CA ALA A 63 -8.23 4.99 14.50
C ALA A 63 -7.20 6.05 14.91
N SER A 64 -6.85 6.15 16.20
CA SER A 64 -5.83 7.10 16.68
C SER A 64 -4.41 6.79 16.15
N PHE A 65 -4.17 5.56 15.68
CA PHE A 65 -2.92 5.13 15.06
C PHE A 65 -2.98 5.11 13.52
N ALA A 66 -4.06 5.57 12.89
CA ALA A 66 -4.30 5.48 11.44
C ALA A 66 -3.09 5.90 10.58
N LEU A 67 -2.50 7.07 10.87
CA LEU A 67 -1.34 7.57 10.12
C LEU A 67 -0.09 6.71 10.33
N ARG A 68 0.10 6.17 11.54
CA ARG A 68 1.23 5.28 11.85
C ARG A 68 1.06 3.92 11.17
N LEU A 69 -0.15 3.40 11.10
CA LEU A 69 -0.48 2.17 10.37
C LEU A 69 -0.24 2.33 8.87
N LEU A 70 -0.68 3.45 8.30
CA LEU A 70 -0.44 3.76 6.90
C LEU A 70 1.06 3.91 6.60
N LEU A 71 1.79 4.66 7.44
CA LEU A 71 3.22 4.83 7.28
C LEU A 71 3.97 3.49 7.39
N GLY A 72 3.69 2.71 8.43
CA GLY A 72 4.34 1.41 8.66
C GLY A 72 4.11 0.42 7.51
N SER A 73 2.87 0.30 7.02
CA SER A 73 2.55 -0.55 5.88
C SER A 73 3.16 -0.06 4.55
N THR A 74 3.25 1.26 4.37
CA THR A 74 3.93 1.87 3.21
C THR A 74 5.43 1.58 3.26
N LEU A 75 6.07 1.76 4.41
CA LEU A 75 7.50 1.48 4.60
C LEU A 75 7.81 0.00 4.39
N ALA A 76 6.97 -0.91 4.87
CA ALA A 76 7.12 -2.34 4.61
C ALA A 76 7.13 -2.63 3.09
N SER A 77 6.23 -1.98 2.33
CA SER A 77 6.17 -2.11 0.87
C SER A 77 7.42 -1.55 0.18
N ILE A 78 7.96 -0.42 0.67
CA ILE A 78 9.21 0.17 0.18
C ILE A 78 10.37 -0.79 0.43
N ILE A 79 10.50 -1.34 1.64
CA ILE A 79 11.57 -2.28 1.99
C ILE A 79 11.51 -3.52 1.08
N SER A 80 10.33 -4.11 0.87
CA SER A 80 10.16 -5.24 -0.04
C SER A 80 10.60 -4.92 -1.47
N ALA A 81 10.21 -3.75 -1.99
CA ALA A 81 10.60 -3.30 -3.32
C ALA A 81 12.11 -2.99 -3.41
N SER A 82 12.71 -2.43 -2.36
CA SER A 82 14.15 -2.20 -2.28
C SER A 82 14.95 -3.50 -2.30
N ILE A 83 14.49 -4.54 -1.58
CA ILE A 83 15.12 -5.87 -1.61
C ILE A 83 15.09 -6.43 -3.03
N VAL A 84 13.95 -6.35 -3.72
CA VAL A 84 13.84 -6.78 -5.12
C VAL A 84 14.77 -5.99 -6.02
N GLY A 85 14.89 -4.68 -5.79
CA GLY A 85 15.83 -3.84 -6.51
C GLY A 85 17.30 -4.18 -6.25
N LEU A 86 17.65 -4.84 -5.14
CA LEU A 86 19.02 -5.30 -4.87
C LEU A 86 19.32 -6.66 -5.52
N VAL A 87 18.31 -7.52 -5.66
CA VAL A 87 18.48 -8.92 -6.10
C VAL A 87 18.24 -9.10 -7.61
N LEU A 88 17.43 -8.24 -8.24
CA LEU A 88 17.20 -8.17 -9.70
C LEU A 88 18.09 -7.12 -10.36
#